data_AF-A0A8J6I7A5-F1
#
_entry.id   AF-A0A8J6I7A5-F1
#
_cell.length_a   1.000
_cell.length_b   1.000
_cell.length_c   1.000
_cell.angle_alpha   90.00
_cell.angle_beta   90.00
_cell.angle_gamma   90.00
#
_symmetry.space_group_name_H-M   'P 1'
#
loop_
_entity.id
_entity.type
_entity.pdbx_description
1 polymer ?
#
loop_
_entity_poly.entity_id
_entity_poly.type
_entity_poly.pdbx_seq_one_letter_code
_entity_poly.pdbx_strand_id
1 'polypeptide(L)'
;MREPGQFSTYSNYGVLLAGRIIAEVYGADFPTVIDERILDPLGLDRTTFREPYAPRDDLPAPMDEDIAGDAATGFEWKGGVFQPRKYEYATQVAAAGSVSASAADMATYMKLLLNDGELDGVRIYSPETAEAFRTPIIDTPDTANGWAHGFIVSTFPGGYEGYGHGGATMWFRTYLVVVPELDLGVYVSVNTNTGRSLGLRLPSLIIERFYLDEDTPAWRPGDEAFLETADLYTGQYTPTRRAYSGLEKFVMLMNGVQTVSASSEGYLVVGSGPGSHAWVPTDQPGRFLSANSAEVLTFETDESGKAVAFIGPLGTLMYQRAPFLLKPGLLTVFFALTMIAAAATLIGALTRLGRPVAPTPCQRWASIASLATAGLWVLSAVMFLLWAQGASDSEGLCMTGRTGRCRWPPRWRCWLPSARWSWPV
;
A
#
# COMPACT_ATOMS: atom_id res chain seq x y z
N MET A 1 16.58 -9.51 3.55
CA MET A 1 16.97 -8.08 3.60
C MET A 1 17.54 -7.72 2.24
N ARG A 2 17.36 -6.48 1.81
CA ARG A 2 17.95 -5.92 0.58
C ARG A 2 18.92 -4.82 0.99
N GLU A 3 19.88 -4.50 0.13
CA GLU A 3 20.77 -3.37 0.36
C GLU A 3 19.98 -2.04 0.30
N PRO A 4 20.29 -1.05 1.16
CA PRO A 4 19.70 0.28 1.08
C PRO A 4 19.95 0.97 -0.27
N GLY A 5 19.03 1.85 -0.67
CA GLY A 5 19.20 2.69 -1.87
C GLY A 5 18.89 2.02 -3.21
N GLN A 6 18.53 0.72 -3.23
CA GLN A 6 18.23 0.03 -4.48
C GLN A 6 16.90 0.46 -5.13
N PHE A 7 15.83 0.57 -4.35
CA PHE A 7 14.49 0.93 -4.84
C PHE A 7 13.67 1.64 -3.75
N SER A 8 12.72 2.48 -4.14
CA SER A 8 11.74 3.04 -3.19
C SER A 8 10.80 1.96 -2.67
N THR A 9 10.56 1.94 -1.37
CA THR A 9 9.55 1.07 -0.74
C THR A 9 8.93 1.79 0.44
N TYR A 10 7.61 2.01 0.37
CA TYR A 10 6.88 2.75 1.38
C TYR A 10 6.89 2.05 2.76
N SER A 11 7.27 2.78 3.81
CA SER A 11 7.46 2.26 5.16
C SER A 11 7.01 3.24 6.25
N ASN A 12 5.84 2.99 6.85
CA ASN A 12 5.38 3.69 8.05
C ASN A 12 6.38 3.53 9.22
N TYR A 13 7.07 2.40 9.31
CA TYR A 13 8.09 2.19 10.34
C TYR A 13 9.28 3.13 10.17
N GLY A 14 9.67 3.43 8.92
CA GLY A 14 10.73 4.41 8.63
C GLY A 14 10.34 5.81 9.10
N VAL A 15 9.10 6.22 8.82
CA VAL A 15 8.58 7.53 9.26
C VAL A 15 8.43 7.58 10.78
N LEU A 16 8.00 6.49 11.42
CA LEU A 16 7.96 6.38 12.88
C LEU A 16 9.35 6.57 13.50
N LEU A 17 10.38 5.97 12.91
CA LEU A 17 11.76 6.12 13.38
C LEU A 17 12.22 7.58 13.26
N ALA A 18 11.88 8.26 12.16
CA ALA A 18 12.15 9.70 12.00
C ALA A 18 11.44 10.53 13.09
N GLY A 19 10.17 10.24 13.38
CA GLY A 19 9.44 10.86 14.48
C GLY A 19 10.08 10.63 15.85
N ARG A 20 10.64 9.43 16.08
CA ARG A 20 11.40 9.14 17.31
C ARG A 20 12.70 9.94 17.39
N ILE A 21 13.42 10.12 16.28
CA ILE A 21 14.63 10.95 16.23
C ILE A 21 14.28 12.40 16.56
N ILE A 22 13.20 12.93 15.98
CA ILE A 22 12.71 14.28 16.30
C ILE A 22 12.45 14.42 17.80
N ALA A 23 11.69 13.50 18.39
CA ALA A 23 11.39 13.53 19.82
C ALA A 23 12.66 13.49 20.71
N GLU A 24 13.65 12.67 20.34
CA GLU A 24 14.92 12.54 21.07
C GLU A 24 15.76 13.83 20.98
N VAL A 25 15.88 14.41 19.78
CA VAL A 25 16.70 15.61 19.53
C VAL A 25 16.13 16.82 20.25
N TYR A 26 14.81 16.97 20.29
CA TYR A 26 14.15 18.11 20.90
C TYR A 26 13.79 17.89 22.39
N GLY A 27 13.95 16.67 22.91
CA GLY A 27 13.69 16.37 24.32
C GLY A 27 12.21 16.45 24.73
N ALA A 28 11.29 16.31 23.79
CA ALA A 28 9.84 16.35 23.99
C ALA A 28 9.14 15.27 23.15
N ASP A 29 7.89 14.93 23.46
CA ASP A 29 7.14 13.98 22.63
C ASP A 29 6.86 14.55 21.24
N PHE A 30 6.74 13.67 20.24
CA PHE A 30 6.59 14.07 18.84
C PHE A 30 5.43 15.05 18.59
N PRO A 31 4.19 14.83 19.08
CA PRO A 31 3.12 15.82 18.94
C PRO A 31 3.50 17.20 19.46
N THR A 32 4.08 17.30 20.66
CA THR A 32 4.51 18.58 21.26
C THR A 32 5.54 19.30 20.39
N VAL A 33 6.51 18.57 19.83
CA VAL A 33 7.51 19.18 18.92
C VAL A 33 6.85 19.72 17.66
N ILE A 34 5.86 19.02 17.10
CA ILE A 34 5.17 19.47 15.89
C ILE A 34 4.27 20.67 16.16
N ASP A 35 3.57 20.67 17.30
CA ASP A 35 2.77 21.81 17.78
C ASP A 35 3.65 23.08 17.82
N GLU A 36 4.76 23.05 18.58
CA GLU A 36 5.63 24.21 18.81
C GLU A 36 6.42 24.68 17.57
N ARG A 37 6.80 23.75 16.68
CA ARG A 37 7.72 24.05 15.57
C ARG A 37 7.01 24.31 14.24
N ILE A 38 5.79 23.81 14.06
CA ILE A 38 5.10 23.85 12.77
C ILE A 38 3.69 24.41 12.93
N LEU A 39 2.87 23.84 13.82
CA LEU A 39 1.44 24.17 13.85
C LEU A 39 1.20 25.55 14.45
N ASP A 40 1.75 25.83 15.64
CA ASP A 40 1.56 27.11 16.34
C ASP A 40 2.12 28.30 15.55
N PRO A 41 3.36 28.24 14.98
CA PRO A 41 3.89 29.35 14.20
C PRO A 41 3.08 29.67 12.93
N LEU A 42 2.36 28.69 12.38
CA LEU A 42 1.53 28.84 11.19
C LEU A 42 0.04 29.12 11.53
N GLY A 43 -0.34 29.09 12.81
CA GLY A 43 -1.73 29.24 13.24
C GLY A 43 -2.64 28.11 12.75
N LEU A 44 -2.15 26.86 12.74
CA LEU A 44 -2.91 25.68 12.32
C LEU A 44 -3.74 25.11 13.49
N ASP A 45 -4.64 25.93 14.04
CA ASP A 45 -5.37 25.67 15.29
C ASP A 45 -6.36 24.48 15.21
N ARG A 46 -6.66 23.97 14.01
CA ARG A 46 -7.54 22.82 13.78
C ARG A 46 -6.79 21.64 13.18
N THR A 47 -5.48 21.57 13.45
CA THR A 47 -4.60 20.47 13.09
C THR A 47 -3.93 19.92 14.34
N THR A 48 -3.88 18.61 14.49
CA THR A 48 -3.21 17.99 15.65
C THR A 48 -2.79 16.56 15.37
N PHE A 49 -1.70 16.13 16.00
CA PHE A 49 -1.26 14.73 16.04
C PHE A 49 -1.79 13.96 17.25
N ARG A 50 -2.52 14.64 18.15
CA ARG A 50 -3.13 14.04 19.34
C ARG A 50 -4.47 13.40 18.97
N GLU A 51 -4.87 12.37 19.71
CA GLU A 51 -6.08 11.59 19.44
C GLU A 51 -7.07 11.68 20.61
N PRO A 52 -8.39 11.50 20.40
CA PRO A 52 -9.43 11.74 21.40
C PRO A 52 -9.58 10.55 22.37
N TYR A 53 -8.50 10.18 23.05
CA TYR A 53 -8.52 9.19 24.13
C TYR A 53 -8.68 9.84 25.49
N ALA A 54 -9.16 9.07 26.48
CA ALA A 54 -9.17 9.53 27.86
C ALA A 54 -7.73 9.74 28.38
N PRO A 55 -7.46 10.80 29.19
CA PRO A 55 -6.13 11.08 29.73
C PRO A 55 -5.49 9.89 30.42
N ARG A 56 -4.20 9.66 30.14
CA ARG A 56 -3.40 8.56 30.70
C ARG A 56 -1.94 8.96 30.84
N ASP A 57 -1.32 8.57 31.96
CA ASP A 57 0.09 8.91 32.25
C ASP A 57 1.10 8.24 31.30
N ASP A 58 0.70 7.17 30.60
CA ASP A 58 1.56 6.42 29.68
C ASP A 58 1.47 6.89 28.22
N LEU A 59 0.70 7.95 27.95
CA LEU A 59 0.47 8.50 26.62
C LEU A 59 0.73 10.02 26.60
N PRO A 60 0.95 10.62 25.41
CA PRO A 60 0.92 12.07 25.26
C PRO A 60 -0.40 12.70 25.76
N ALA A 61 -0.44 14.04 25.84
CA ALA A 61 -1.69 14.73 26.08
C ALA A 61 -2.73 14.36 24.99
N PRO A 62 -4.00 14.14 25.36
CA PRO A 62 -5.05 13.82 24.40
C PRO A 62 -5.38 15.02 23.50
N MET A 63 -6.15 14.75 22.45
CA MET A 63 -6.74 15.79 21.59
C MET A 63 -7.58 16.76 22.41
N ASP A 64 -7.49 18.05 22.10
CA ASP A 64 -8.33 19.09 22.68
C ASP A 64 -9.82 18.81 22.44
N GLU A 65 -10.67 19.11 23.43
CA GLU A 65 -12.10 18.79 23.37
C GLU A 65 -12.85 19.55 22.26
N ASP A 66 -12.46 20.79 21.96
CA ASP A 66 -13.09 21.57 20.89
C ASP A 66 -12.72 21.00 19.51
N ILE A 67 -11.47 20.57 19.32
CA ILE A 67 -11.04 19.88 18.09
C ILE A 67 -11.73 18.52 17.98
N ALA A 68 -11.84 17.77 19.08
CA ALA A 68 -12.52 16.48 19.11
C ALA A 68 -14.02 16.61 18.78
N GLY A 69 -14.65 17.72 19.18
CA GLY A 69 -16.04 18.06 18.86
C GLY A 69 -16.29 18.29 17.36
N ASP A 70 -15.29 18.78 16.63
CA ASP A 70 -15.36 19.04 15.19
C ASP A 70 -14.91 17.84 14.33
N ALA A 71 -14.38 16.77 14.95
CA ALA A 71 -13.86 15.62 14.24
C ALA A 71 -14.94 14.88 13.43
N ALA A 72 -14.67 14.67 12.15
CA ALA A 72 -15.58 13.95 11.27
C ALA A 72 -15.77 12.49 11.72
N THR A 73 -17.00 11.98 11.58
CA THR A 73 -17.27 10.55 11.76
C THR A 73 -16.83 9.77 10.52
N GLY A 74 -16.06 8.70 10.70
CA GLY A 74 -15.68 7.78 9.63
C GLY A 74 -16.80 6.79 9.31
N PHE A 75 -16.95 6.45 8.03
CA PHE A 75 -17.98 5.51 7.57
C PHE A 75 -17.39 4.32 6.81
N GLU A 76 -18.07 3.19 6.92
CA GLU A 76 -17.84 2.03 6.07
C GLU A 76 -19.02 1.84 5.13
N TRP A 77 -18.75 1.66 3.84
CA TRP A 77 -19.75 1.18 2.90
C TRP A 77 -19.92 -0.34 3.01
N LYS A 78 -21.01 -0.78 3.65
CA LYS A 78 -21.31 -2.21 3.86
C LYS A 78 -22.81 -2.47 3.74
N GLY A 79 -23.17 -3.45 2.91
CA GLY A 79 -24.57 -3.82 2.68
C GLY A 79 -25.39 -2.75 1.94
N GLY A 80 -24.75 -1.92 1.11
CA GLY A 80 -25.41 -0.87 0.32
C GLY A 80 -25.73 0.42 1.07
N VAL A 81 -25.22 0.58 2.30
CA VAL A 81 -25.39 1.78 3.13
C VAL A 81 -24.07 2.16 3.81
N PHE A 82 -23.93 3.44 4.18
CA PHE A 82 -22.83 3.91 5.02
C PHE A 82 -23.12 3.65 6.50
N GLN A 83 -22.21 2.96 7.17
CA GLN A 83 -22.31 2.64 8.59
C GLN A 83 -21.25 3.43 9.37
N PRO A 84 -21.62 4.19 10.42
CA PRO A 84 -20.66 4.96 11.19
C PRO A 84 -19.72 4.04 11.96
N ARG A 85 -18.44 4.40 12.02
CA ARG A 85 -17.39 3.68 12.73
C ARG A 85 -16.77 4.58 13.81
N LYS A 86 -16.21 3.92 14.83
CA LYS A 86 -15.51 4.60 15.93
C LYS A 86 -14.19 5.20 15.42
N TYR A 87 -13.68 6.17 16.17
CA TYR A 87 -12.36 6.74 15.95
C TYR A 87 -11.29 5.64 15.90
N GLU A 88 -10.40 5.74 14.92
CA GLU A 88 -9.27 4.83 14.73
C GLU A 88 -8.03 5.42 15.39
N TYR A 89 -7.45 4.69 16.35
CA TYR A 89 -6.27 5.15 17.07
C TYR A 89 -4.97 4.67 16.40
N ALA A 90 -4.13 5.63 16.08
CA ALA A 90 -2.83 5.50 15.46
C ALA A 90 -1.70 6.13 16.30
N THR A 91 -1.94 6.50 17.56
CA THR A 91 -0.95 7.10 18.48
C THR A 91 0.41 6.37 18.49
N GLN A 92 0.42 5.03 18.41
CA GLN A 92 1.65 4.21 18.36
C GLN A 92 2.52 4.44 17.13
N VAL A 93 1.95 5.02 16.08
CA VAL A 93 2.59 5.37 14.81
C VAL A 93 2.32 6.83 14.47
N ALA A 94 2.21 7.71 15.48
CA ALA A 94 1.71 9.08 15.32
C ALA A 94 2.36 9.84 14.15
N ALA A 95 3.70 9.83 14.10
CA ALA A 95 4.48 10.48 13.05
C ALA A 95 4.18 9.97 11.62
N ALA A 96 3.67 8.75 11.47
CA ALA A 96 3.38 8.14 10.19
C ALA A 96 1.92 8.32 9.73
N GLY A 97 1.00 8.81 10.59
CA GLY A 97 -0.39 8.95 10.15
C GLY A 97 -1.46 9.25 11.19
N SER A 98 -1.16 9.83 12.35
CA SER A 98 -2.21 10.22 13.33
C SER A 98 -2.75 11.64 13.15
N VAL A 99 -2.25 12.41 12.18
CA VAL A 99 -2.67 13.80 12.01
C VAL A 99 -4.15 13.89 11.65
N SER A 100 -4.89 14.68 12.42
CA SER A 100 -6.22 15.18 12.09
C SER A 100 -6.09 16.64 11.72
N ALA A 101 -6.75 17.08 10.64
CA ALA A 101 -6.62 18.43 10.12
C ALA A 101 -7.91 18.93 9.47
N SER A 102 -8.13 20.24 9.52
CA SER A 102 -9.17 20.93 8.75
C SER A 102 -8.72 21.21 7.31
N ALA A 103 -9.69 21.36 6.39
CA ALA A 103 -9.36 21.76 5.02
C ALA A 103 -8.78 23.18 4.95
N ALA A 104 -9.16 24.08 5.87
CA ALA A 104 -8.65 25.44 5.92
C ALA A 104 -7.17 25.47 6.33
N ASP A 105 -6.81 24.72 7.37
CA ASP A 105 -5.43 24.58 7.83
C ASP A 105 -4.55 23.94 6.76
N MET A 106 -5.07 22.92 6.06
CA MET A 106 -4.34 22.30 4.95
C MET A 106 -4.19 23.25 3.76
N ALA A 107 -5.11 24.19 3.54
CA ALA A 107 -4.90 25.26 2.56
C ALA A 107 -3.74 26.17 2.97
N THR A 108 -3.65 26.57 4.24
CA THR A 108 -2.49 27.32 4.78
C THR A 108 -1.18 26.53 4.64
N TYR A 109 -1.19 25.25 4.97
CA TYR A 109 -0.03 24.37 4.79
C TYR A 109 0.39 24.25 3.32
N MET A 110 -0.56 24.12 2.38
CA MET A 110 -0.25 24.12 0.94
C MET A 110 0.34 25.46 0.48
N LYS A 111 -0.12 26.61 1.02
CA LYS A 111 0.52 27.90 0.74
C LYS A 111 1.96 27.96 1.23
N LEU A 112 2.27 27.38 2.40
CA LEU A 112 3.66 27.25 2.86
C LEU A 112 4.51 26.41 1.89
N LEU A 113 3.96 25.30 1.38
CA LEU A 113 4.65 24.45 0.39
C LEU A 113 4.94 25.22 -0.91
N LEU A 114 3.96 25.99 -1.41
CA LEU A 114 4.09 26.81 -2.62
C LEU A 114 5.08 27.97 -2.45
N ASN A 115 5.22 28.51 -1.23
CA ASN A 115 6.13 29.62 -0.91
C ASN A 115 7.48 29.17 -0.31
N ASP A 116 7.96 27.97 -0.67
CA ASP A 116 9.29 27.47 -0.31
C ASP A 116 9.61 27.52 1.20
N GLY A 117 8.59 27.28 2.05
CA GLY A 117 8.77 27.16 3.50
C GLY A 117 8.68 28.45 4.30
N GLU A 118 8.29 29.56 3.66
CA GLU A 118 7.97 30.81 4.36
C GLU A 118 6.54 31.26 4.04
N LEU A 119 5.79 31.66 5.07
CA LEU A 119 4.45 32.20 4.91
C LEU A 119 4.26 33.38 5.87
N ASP A 120 3.84 34.53 5.33
CA ASP A 120 3.56 35.74 6.11
C ASP A 120 4.71 36.17 7.05
N GLY A 121 5.96 35.97 6.61
CA GLY A 121 7.19 36.28 7.37
C GLY A 121 7.61 35.21 8.39
N VAL A 122 6.85 34.12 8.52
CA VAL A 122 7.20 32.95 9.34
C VAL A 122 7.88 31.91 8.47
N ARG A 123 9.15 31.61 8.76
CA ARG A 123 9.92 30.57 8.07
C ARG A 123 9.96 29.28 8.90
N ILE A 124 9.46 28.20 8.32
CA ILE A 124 9.44 26.86 8.93
C ILE A 124 10.64 26.02 8.46
N TYR A 125 11.00 26.13 7.18
CA TYR A 125 12.16 25.44 6.62
C TYR A 125 12.86 26.29 5.55
N SER A 126 14.08 25.88 5.18
CA SER A 126 14.92 26.62 4.23
C SER A 126 14.53 26.33 2.77
N PRO A 127 14.92 27.17 1.81
CA PRO A 127 14.69 26.90 0.38
C PRO A 127 15.33 25.59 -0.08
N GLU A 128 16.50 25.22 0.47
CA GLU A 128 17.15 23.94 0.18
C GLU A 128 16.30 22.73 0.64
N THR A 129 15.57 22.89 1.75
CA THR A 129 14.60 21.87 2.20
C THR A 129 13.39 21.82 1.27
N ALA A 130 12.93 22.98 0.77
CA ALA A 130 11.85 23.03 -0.21
C ALA A 130 12.23 22.32 -1.52
N GLU A 131 13.46 22.50 -1.99
CA GLU A 131 14.01 21.76 -3.13
C GLU A 131 14.04 20.25 -2.84
N ALA A 132 14.51 19.84 -1.66
CA ALA A 132 14.53 18.43 -1.26
C ALA A 132 13.14 17.77 -1.20
N PHE A 133 12.05 18.53 -1.01
CA PHE A 133 10.67 18.04 -1.08
C PHE A 133 10.19 17.77 -2.51
N ARG A 134 10.93 18.24 -3.52
CA ARG A 134 10.60 18.10 -4.94
C ARG A 134 11.58 17.20 -5.69
N THR A 135 12.75 16.95 -5.11
CA THR A 135 13.80 16.12 -5.68
C THR A 135 13.69 14.67 -5.18
N PRO A 136 13.49 13.68 -6.06
CA PRO A 136 13.47 12.27 -5.69
C PRO A 136 14.76 11.83 -4.95
N ILE A 137 14.61 11.03 -3.89
CA ILE A 137 15.73 10.55 -3.05
C ILE A 137 16.60 9.54 -3.80
N ILE A 138 15.95 8.70 -4.61
CA ILE A 138 16.60 7.68 -5.43
C ILE A 138 16.37 8.11 -6.87
N ASP A 139 17.40 7.93 -7.69
CA ASP A 139 17.31 8.07 -9.14
C ASP A 139 16.38 6.96 -9.68
N THR A 140 15.07 7.26 -9.69
CA THR A 140 14.08 6.46 -10.38
C THR A 140 14.20 6.76 -11.87
N PRO A 141 13.92 5.79 -12.76
CA PRO A 141 13.90 6.09 -14.19
C PRO A 141 13.08 7.35 -14.47
N ASP A 142 13.55 8.26 -15.32
CA ASP A 142 12.88 9.52 -15.69
C ASP A 142 11.40 9.35 -16.09
N THR A 143 11.04 8.12 -16.44
CA THR A 143 9.73 7.70 -16.88
C THR A 143 8.78 7.39 -15.73
N ALA A 144 9.25 7.28 -14.48
CA ALA A 144 8.47 6.90 -13.31
C ALA A 144 8.28 8.06 -12.32
N ASN A 145 7.13 8.09 -11.65
CA ASN A 145 6.91 9.01 -10.54
C ASN A 145 7.89 8.74 -9.39
N GLY A 146 8.49 9.82 -8.87
CA GLY A 146 9.53 9.76 -7.84
C GLY A 146 9.00 9.89 -6.41
N TRP A 147 9.86 9.55 -5.44
CA TRP A 147 9.64 9.82 -4.01
C TRP A 147 10.72 10.74 -3.50
N ALA A 148 10.32 11.95 -3.11
CA ALA A 148 11.16 12.93 -2.46
C ALA A 148 11.11 12.75 -0.93
N HIS A 149 11.57 13.77 -0.19
CA HIS A 149 11.58 13.77 1.28
C HIS A 149 10.17 13.94 1.86
N GLY A 150 9.39 12.85 1.87
CA GLY A 150 8.04 12.81 2.42
C GLY A 150 6.92 13.09 1.41
N PHE A 151 7.26 13.32 0.14
CA PHE A 151 6.30 13.63 -0.92
C PHE A 151 6.45 12.71 -2.14
N ILE A 152 5.31 12.44 -2.77
CA ILE A 152 5.19 11.82 -4.08
C ILE A 152 5.35 12.94 -5.11
N VAL A 153 6.29 12.78 -6.03
CA VAL A 153 6.41 13.65 -7.21
C VAL A 153 5.58 13.00 -8.32
N SER A 154 4.68 13.77 -8.93
CA SER A 154 3.69 13.28 -9.90
C SER A 154 3.53 14.22 -11.07
N THR A 155 3.52 13.64 -12.27
CA THR A 155 3.12 14.35 -13.49
C THR A 155 1.59 14.43 -13.59
N PHE A 156 1.10 15.60 -13.98
CA PHE A 156 -0.30 15.92 -14.20
C PHE A 156 -0.58 16.19 -15.69
N PRO A 157 -1.87 16.22 -16.09
CA PRO A 157 -2.27 16.57 -17.46
C PRO A 157 -1.58 17.86 -17.94
N GLY A 158 -1.13 17.91 -19.21
CA GLY A 158 -0.35 19.03 -19.75
C GLY A 158 1.15 18.97 -19.48
N GLY A 159 1.63 17.98 -18.72
CA GLY A 159 3.03 17.87 -18.34
C GLY A 159 3.41 18.68 -17.10
N TYR A 160 2.42 19.21 -16.37
CA TYR A 160 2.66 19.90 -15.12
C TYR A 160 3.19 18.93 -14.06
N GLU A 161 4.20 19.38 -13.31
CA GLU A 161 4.77 18.60 -12.22
C GLU A 161 4.23 19.10 -10.88
N GLY A 162 3.78 18.16 -10.05
CA GLY A 162 3.29 18.45 -8.71
C GLY A 162 3.89 17.50 -7.68
N TYR A 163 3.80 17.89 -6.42
CA TYR A 163 4.22 17.04 -5.32
C TYR A 163 3.24 17.09 -4.16
N GLY A 164 3.08 15.96 -3.48
CA GLY A 164 1.99 15.77 -2.55
C GLY A 164 2.08 14.46 -1.79
N HIS A 165 1.01 14.12 -1.07
CA HIS A 165 0.95 12.84 -0.38
C HIS A 165 -0.50 12.35 -0.25
N GLY A 166 -0.69 11.05 -0.41
CA GLY A 166 -1.96 10.37 -0.14
C GLY A 166 -2.04 9.83 1.28
N GLY A 167 -3.19 9.94 1.92
CA GLY A 167 -3.47 9.40 3.24
C GLY A 167 -4.58 8.35 3.18
N ALA A 168 -4.42 7.26 3.91
CA ALA A 168 -5.49 6.28 4.07
C ALA A 168 -5.42 5.64 5.45
N THR A 169 -6.46 5.86 6.25
CA THR A 169 -6.78 5.06 7.43
C THR A 169 -7.82 4.00 7.05
N MET A 170 -8.48 3.32 7.98
CA MET A 170 -9.56 2.40 7.63
C MET A 170 -10.71 3.13 6.93
N TRP A 171 -11.12 4.28 7.49
CA TRP A 171 -12.34 4.97 7.11
C TRP A 171 -12.14 6.32 6.44
N PHE A 172 -10.89 6.81 6.36
CA PHE A 172 -10.60 8.08 5.70
C PHE A 172 -9.67 7.89 4.51
N ARG A 173 -9.88 8.69 3.47
CA ARG A 173 -9.03 8.79 2.28
C ARG A 173 -8.74 10.25 2.05
N THR A 174 -7.47 10.61 2.09
CA THR A 174 -7.02 11.99 1.93
C THR A 174 -6.04 12.08 0.79
N TYR A 175 -6.04 13.20 0.09
CA TYR A 175 -5.01 13.51 -0.90
C TYR A 175 -4.70 15.00 -0.79
N LEU A 176 -3.41 15.32 -0.71
CA LEU A 176 -2.88 16.67 -0.75
C LEU A 176 -1.87 16.74 -1.89
N VAL A 177 -1.95 17.74 -2.74
CA VAL A 177 -0.92 18.00 -3.76
C VAL A 177 -0.82 19.49 -4.04
N VAL A 178 0.39 19.95 -4.33
CA VAL A 178 0.66 21.28 -4.87
C VAL A 178 1.31 21.17 -6.24
N VAL A 179 0.98 22.11 -7.13
CA VAL A 179 1.53 22.23 -8.48
C VAL A 179 2.11 23.65 -8.60
N PRO A 180 3.42 23.84 -8.31
CA PRO A 180 4.01 25.17 -8.19
C PRO A 180 3.88 26.04 -9.44
N GLU A 181 4.04 25.44 -10.63
CA GLU A 181 3.91 26.17 -11.91
C GLU A 181 2.54 26.82 -12.08
N LEU A 182 1.50 26.22 -11.49
CA LEU A 182 0.12 26.69 -11.56
C LEU A 182 -0.31 27.52 -10.35
N ASP A 183 0.58 27.73 -9.37
CA ASP A 183 0.25 28.27 -8.04
C ASP A 183 -1.01 27.60 -7.43
N LEU A 184 -1.10 26.27 -7.59
CA LEU A 184 -2.29 25.49 -7.27
C LEU A 184 -2.02 24.52 -6.12
N GLY A 185 -2.89 24.52 -5.12
CA GLY A 185 -2.97 23.50 -4.08
C GLY A 185 -4.34 22.81 -4.08
N VAL A 186 -4.36 21.48 -4.01
CA VAL A 186 -5.58 20.69 -3.91
C VAL A 186 -5.50 19.76 -2.70
N TYR A 187 -6.44 19.93 -1.77
CA TYR A 187 -6.64 19.04 -0.63
C TYR A 187 -8.04 18.45 -0.67
N VAL A 188 -8.14 17.14 -0.52
CA VAL A 188 -9.40 16.39 -0.46
C VAL A 188 -9.33 15.39 0.67
N SER A 189 -10.32 15.37 1.55
CA SER A 189 -10.48 14.35 2.58
C SER A 189 -11.89 13.77 2.52
N VAL A 190 -11.98 12.44 2.47
CA VAL A 190 -13.24 11.70 2.34
C VAL A 190 -13.33 10.72 3.51
N ASN A 191 -14.44 10.74 4.24
CA ASN A 191 -14.68 9.93 5.44
C ASN A 191 -15.36 8.57 5.13
N THR A 192 -14.96 7.92 4.04
CA THR A 192 -15.36 6.53 3.74
C THR A 192 -14.22 5.68 3.17
N ASN A 193 -14.26 4.37 3.43
CA ASN A 193 -13.35 3.38 2.83
C ASN A 193 -13.41 3.32 1.29
N THR A 194 -14.45 3.87 0.66
CA THR A 194 -14.67 3.91 -0.80
C THR A 194 -14.18 5.20 -1.48
N GLY A 195 -13.73 6.22 -0.72
CA GLY A 195 -13.42 7.56 -1.25
C GLY A 195 -12.13 7.71 -2.05
N ARG A 196 -11.37 6.62 -2.26
CA ARG A 196 -10.00 6.69 -2.81
C ARG A 196 -9.93 7.32 -4.21
N SER A 197 -10.88 7.00 -5.08
CA SER A 197 -10.86 7.48 -6.47
C SER A 197 -11.02 8.99 -6.57
N LEU A 198 -11.83 9.60 -5.68
CA LEU A 198 -12.04 11.04 -5.67
C LEU A 198 -10.73 11.78 -5.35
N GLY A 199 -10.02 11.34 -4.31
CA GLY A 199 -8.75 11.95 -3.91
C GLY A 199 -7.68 11.87 -5.00
N LEU A 200 -7.57 10.73 -5.68
CA LEU A 200 -6.56 10.53 -6.73
C LEU A 200 -6.88 11.25 -8.04
N ARG A 201 -8.17 11.40 -8.41
CA ARG A 201 -8.56 11.94 -9.72
C ARG A 201 -8.86 13.43 -9.71
N LEU A 202 -9.33 13.99 -8.59
CA LEU A 202 -9.79 15.37 -8.55
C LEU A 202 -8.71 16.38 -8.96
N PRO A 203 -7.44 16.28 -8.52
CA PRO A 203 -6.41 17.23 -8.94
C PRO A 203 -6.22 17.26 -10.45
N SER A 204 -6.12 16.09 -11.10
CA SER A 204 -6.01 15.98 -12.56
C SER A 204 -7.23 16.57 -13.27
N LEU A 205 -8.45 16.32 -12.77
CA LEU A 205 -9.68 16.88 -13.35
C LEU A 205 -9.75 18.40 -13.23
N ILE A 206 -9.26 18.97 -12.13
CA ILE A 206 -9.16 20.43 -11.96
C ILE A 206 -8.19 21.00 -13.01
N ILE A 207 -7.02 20.38 -13.17
CA ILE A 207 -6.01 20.81 -14.14
C ILE A 207 -6.55 20.72 -15.57
N GLU A 208 -7.12 19.58 -15.95
CA GLU A 208 -7.75 19.39 -17.27
C GLU A 208 -8.84 20.42 -17.54
N ARG A 209 -9.68 20.71 -16.55
CA ARG A 209 -10.84 21.60 -16.75
C ARG A 209 -10.46 23.08 -16.84
N PHE A 210 -9.47 23.52 -16.07
CA PHE A 210 -9.20 24.94 -15.86
C PHE A 210 -7.86 25.42 -16.44
N TYR A 211 -6.92 24.51 -16.75
CA TYR A 211 -5.56 24.86 -17.16
C TYR A 211 -5.15 24.26 -18.50
N LEU A 212 -5.93 23.34 -19.08
CA LEU A 212 -5.69 22.80 -20.42
C LEU A 212 -6.70 23.29 -21.43
N ASP A 213 -6.28 23.32 -22.69
CA ASP A 213 -7.16 23.56 -23.84
C ASP A 213 -8.11 22.36 -24.06
N GLU A 214 -9.31 22.62 -24.57
CA GLU A 214 -10.40 21.64 -24.75
C GLU A 214 -10.03 20.44 -25.67
N ASP A 215 -8.92 20.51 -26.40
CA ASP A 215 -8.48 19.49 -27.36
C ASP A 215 -7.68 18.32 -26.73
N THR A 216 -7.46 18.31 -25.40
CA THR A 216 -6.78 17.17 -24.75
C THR A 216 -7.70 15.95 -24.71
N PRO A 217 -7.37 14.82 -25.37
CA PRO A 217 -8.27 13.67 -25.41
C PRO A 217 -8.48 13.08 -24.02
N ALA A 218 -9.73 12.98 -23.58
CA ALA A 218 -10.11 12.29 -22.33
C ALA A 218 -9.74 10.79 -22.34
N TRP A 219 -9.46 10.24 -23.52
CA TRP A 219 -9.05 8.87 -23.74
C TRP A 219 -8.01 8.79 -24.85
N ARG A 220 -6.99 7.94 -24.65
CA ARG A 220 -5.93 7.69 -25.62
C ARG A 220 -6.21 6.38 -26.38
N PRO A 221 -6.18 6.40 -27.73
CA PRO A 221 -6.28 5.16 -28.52
C PRO A 221 -5.07 4.26 -28.27
N GLY A 222 -5.27 2.95 -28.42
CA GLY A 222 -4.18 1.98 -28.38
C GLY A 222 -3.34 2.06 -29.65
N ASP A 223 -2.18 1.42 -29.62
CA ASP A 223 -1.24 1.42 -30.74
C ASP A 223 -1.03 -0.02 -31.22
N GLU A 224 -1.54 -0.36 -32.42
CA GLU A 224 -1.38 -1.70 -32.98
C GLU A 224 0.09 -2.10 -33.17
N ALA A 225 1.00 -1.14 -33.39
CA ALA A 225 2.43 -1.42 -33.53
C ALA A 225 3.03 -1.98 -32.23
N PHE A 226 2.43 -1.69 -31.07
CA PHE A 226 2.83 -2.27 -29.79
C PHE A 226 2.73 -3.79 -29.78
N LEU A 227 1.81 -4.39 -30.56
CA LEU A 227 1.61 -5.83 -30.59
C LEU A 227 2.87 -6.59 -31.02
N GLU A 228 3.74 -5.98 -31.82
CA GLU A 228 5.01 -6.58 -32.25
C GLU A 228 6.02 -6.74 -31.10
N THR A 229 5.90 -5.90 -30.06
CA THR A 229 6.83 -5.87 -28.92
C THR A 229 6.16 -6.24 -27.59
N ALA A 230 4.86 -6.52 -27.60
CA ALA A 230 4.07 -6.81 -26.40
C ALA A 230 4.67 -7.93 -25.55
N ASP A 231 5.22 -8.98 -26.16
CA ASP A 231 5.83 -10.13 -25.47
C ASP A 231 7.03 -9.77 -24.58
N LEU A 232 7.65 -8.61 -24.79
CA LEU A 232 8.69 -8.10 -23.89
C LEU A 232 8.12 -7.73 -22.51
N TYR A 233 6.85 -7.34 -22.43
CA TYR A 233 6.19 -6.80 -21.25
C TYR A 233 5.12 -7.74 -20.67
N THR A 234 4.52 -8.61 -21.48
CA THR A 234 3.45 -9.51 -20.99
C THR A 234 3.98 -10.54 -19.99
N GLY A 235 3.14 -10.91 -19.03
CA GLY A 235 3.46 -11.92 -18.03
C GLY A 235 2.83 -11.69 -16.67
N GLN A 236 3.37 -12.37 -15.66
CA GLN A 236 2.93 -12.24 -14.28
C GLN A 236 4.04 -11.58 -13.47
N TYR A 237 3.66 -10.66 -12.58
CA TYR A 237 4.58 -9.89 -11.76
C TYR A 237 4.15 -9.90 -10.30
N THR A 238 5.11 -10.05 -9.40
CA THR A 238 4.92 -10.19 -7.96
C THR A 238 5.38 -8.91 -7.25
N PRO A 239 4.63 -8.37 -6.29
CA PRO A 239 5.01 -7.17 -5.56
C PRO A 239 6.28 -7.42 -4.74
N THR A 240 7.15 -6.42 -4.68
CA THR A 240 8.36 -6.46 -3.83
C THR A 240 8.03 -6.23 -2.35
N ARG A 241 6.94 -5.50 -2.07
CA ARG A 241 6.41 -5.25 -0.73
C ARG A 241 5.39 -6.33 -0.34
N ARG A 242 5.87 -7.40 0.29
CA ARG A 242 5.07 -8.54 0.78
C ARG A 242 5.81 -9.35 1.84
N ALA A 243 5.13 -10.31 2.47
CA ALA A 243 5.78 -11.34 3.27
C ALA A 243 6.65 -12.27 2.40
N TYR A 244 7.80 -12.70 2.94
CA TYR A 244 8.75 -13.60 2.26
C TYR A 244 8.80 -15.01 2.89
N SER A 245 8.14 -15.20 4.03
CA SER A 245 8.05 -16.43 4.79
C SER A 245 6.63 -16.62 5.34
N GLY A 246 6.35 -17.82 5.86
CA GLY A 246 5.06 -18.12 6.49
C GLY A 246 3.90 -18.33 5.52
N LEU A 247 2.70 -18.41 6.09
CA LEU A 247 1.44 -18.55 5.35
C LEU A 247 1.12 -17.27 4.57
N GLU A 248 1.51 -16.13 5.12
CA GLU A 248 1.35 -14.79 4.56
C GLU A 248 2.06 -14.68 3.21
N LYS A 249 3.26 -15.26 3.06
CA LYS A 249 3.95 -15.35 1.76
C LYS A 249 3.06 -16.03 0.72
N PHE A 250 2.49 -17.19 1.06
CA PHE A 250 1.64 -17.95 0.14
C PHE A 250 0.40 -17.15 -0.25
N VAL A 251 -0.30 -16.58 0.73
CA VAL A 251 -1.51 -15.78 0.51
C VAL A 251 -1.22 -14.55 -0.35
N MET A 252 -0.14 -13.82 -0.05
CA MET A 252 0.25 -12.63 -0.82
C MET A 252 0.76 -12.97 -2.23
N LEU A 253 1.33 -14.16 -2.44
CA LEU A 253 1.66 -14.64 -3.79
C LEU A 253 0.40 -14.99 -4.59
N MET A 254 -0.62 -15.56 -3.95
CA MET A 254 -1.87 -15.90 -4.63
C MET A 254 -2.68 -14.65 -5.00
N ASN A 255 -2.74 -13.66 -4.10
CA ASN A 255 -3.61 -12.48 -4.29
C ASN A 255 -2.88 -11.25 -4.85
N GLY A 256 -1.56 -11.15 -4.67
CA GLY A 256 -0.80 -9.95 -4.99
C GLY A 256 -0.20 -9.92 -6.39
N VAL A 257 -0.23 -11.04 -7.12
CA VAL A 257 0.37 -11.11 -8.46
C VAL A 257 -0.46 -10.32 -9.46
N GLN A 258 0.19 -9.41 -10.16
CA GLN A 258 -0.39 -8.67 -11.27
C GLN A 258 -0.16 -9.42 -12.58
N THR A 259 -1.20 -9.47 -13.41
CA THR A 259 -1.10 -9.96 -14.78
C THR A 259 -0.96 -8.77 -15.71
N VAL A 260 0.02 -8.84 -16.60
CA VAL A 260 0.24 -7.88 -17.68
C VAL A 260 -0.03 -8.62 -18.99
N SER A 261 -0.92 -8.07 -19.79
CA SER A 261 -1.37 -8.64 -21.07
C SER A 261 -1.42 -7.55 -22.14
N ALA A 262 -1.63 -7.93 -23.40
CA ALA A 262 -1.89 -6.99 -24.48
C ALA A 262 -3.30 -7.24 -25.02
N SER A 263 -4.07 -6.17 -25.25
CA SER A 263 -5.36 -6.26 -25.93
C SER A 263 -5.14 -6.31 -27.45
N SER A 264 -6.13 -6.81 -28.20
CA SER A 264 -6.10 -6.78 -29.67
C SER A 264 -6.10 -5.37 -30.27
N GLU A 265 -6.44 -4.36 -29.48
CA GLU A 265 -6.48 -2.95 -29.87
C GLU A 265 -5.16 -2.21 -29.58
N GLY A 266 -4.10 -2.94 -29.20
CA GLY A 266 -2.78 -2.33 -28.97
C GLY A 266 -2.62 -1.66 -27.60
N TYR A 267 -3.42 -2.06 -26.60
CA TYR A 267 -3.20 -1.64 -25.21
C TYR A 267 -2.34 -2.63 -24.45
N LEU A 268 -1.46 -2.13 -23.61
CA LEU A 268 -0.97 -2.88 -22.47
C LEU A 268 -2.04 -2.86 -21.37
N VAL A 269 -2.41 -4.03 -20.86
CA VAL A 269 -3.45 -4.17 -19.82
C VAL A 269 -2.82 -4.77 -18.56
N VAL A 270 -2.90 -4.04 -17.46
CA VAL A 270 -2.42 -4.46 -16.15
C VAL A 270 -3.58 -4.76 -15.21
N GLY A 271 -3.56 -5.93 -14.58
CA GLY A 271 -4.60 -6.42 -13.68
C GLY A 271 -5.46 -7.51 -14.32
N SER A 272 -6.60 -7.80 -13.70
CA SER A 272 -7.57 -8.78 -14.22
C SER A 272 -9.00 -8.39 -13.83
N GLY A 273 -9.96 -8.73 -14.70
CA GLY A 273 -11.37 -8.45 -14.46
C GLY A 273 -11.70 -6.95 -14.37
N PRO A 274 -12.73 -6.55 -13.61
CA PRO A 274 -13.18 -5.15 -13.52
C PRO A 274 -12.16 -4.15 -12.97
N GLY A 275 -11.04 -4.61 -12.40
CA GLY A 275 -9.96 -3.77 -11.88
C GLY A 275 -8.76 -3.63 -12.82
N SER A 276 -8.91 -4.00 -14.11
CA SER A 276 -7.85 -3.83 -15.10
C SER A 276 -7.68 -2.37 -15.52
N HIS A 277 -6.44 -1.95 -15.73
CA HIS A 277 -6.09 -0.64 -16.25
C HIS A 277 -5.43 -0.79 -17.62
N ALA A 278 -5.85 0.02 -18.59
CA ALA A 278 -5.29 0.04 -19.94
C ALA A 278 -4.25 1.16 -20.06
N TRP A 279 -3.17 0.87 -20.77
CA TRP A 279 -2.03 1.74 -20.95
C TRP A 279 -1.59 1.75 -22.41
N VAL A 280 -1.13 2.90 -22.88
CA VAL A 280 -0.68 3.17 -24.24
C VAL A 280 0.84 3.37 -24.22
N PRO A 281 1.61 2.77 -25.14
CA PRO A 281 3.06 3.00 -25.21
C PRO A 281 3.38 4.47 -25.48
N THR A 282 4.57 4.90 -25.09
CA THR A 282 5.13 6.19 -25.52
C THR A 282 6.31 5.98 -26.48
N ASP A 283 6.88 7.09 -26.95
CA ASP A 283 8.14 7.16 -27.68
C ASP A 283 9.35 6.63 -26.88
N GLN A 284 9.22 6.50 -25.56
CA GLN A 284 10.24 6.00 -24.66
C GLN A 284 9.97 4.52 -24.35
N PRO A 285 10.86 3.59 -24.75
CA PRO A 285 10.69 2.16 -24.48
C PRO A 285 10.48 1.87 -22.99
N GLY A 286 9.47 1.05 -22.69
CA GLY A 286 9.13 0.68 -21.31
C GLY A 286 8.31 1.71 -20.54
N ARG A 287 8.04 2.89 -21.11
CA ARG A 287 7.10 3.86 -20.56
C ARG A 287 5.73 3.72 -21.20
N PHE A 288 4.69 3.74 -20.36
CA PHE A 288 3.31 3.69 -20.79
C PHE A 288 2.49 4.75 -20.06
N LEU A 289 1.58 5.40 -20.78
CA LEU A 289 0.61 6.33 -20.21
C LEU A 289 -0.72 5.62 -20.01
N SER A 290 -1.43 5.95 -18.94
CA SER A 290 -2.80 5.48 -18.76
C SER A 290 -3.67 5.89 -19.95
N ALA A 291 -4.58 5.01 -20.36
CA ALA A 291 -5.49 5.30 -21.47
C ALA A 291 -6.51 6.40 -21.11
N ASN A 292 -6.72 6.73 -19.83
CA ASN A 292 -7.78 7.65 -19.38
C ASN A 292 -7.39 8.56 -18.19
N SER A 293 -6.10 8.65 -17.87
CA SER A 293 -5.57 9.54 -16.82
C SER A 293 -4.16 10.00 -17.18
N ALA A 294 -3.55 10.87 -16.38
CA ALA A 294 -2.15 11.26 -16.53
C ALA A 294 -1.15 10.28 -15.87
N GLU A 295 -1.63 9.17 -15.33
CA GLU A 295 -0.76 8.20 -14.65
C GLU A 295 0.24 7.56 -15.62
N VAL A 296 1.44 7.30 -15.10
CA VAL A 296 2.53 6.69 -15.85
C VAL A 296 2.89 5.32 -15.25
N LEU A 297 3.18 4.36 -16.11
CA LEU A 297 3.67 3.04 -15.76
C LEU A 297 5.02 2.82 -16.44
N THR A 298 6.00 2.38 -15.66
CA THR A 298 7.37 2.19 -16.15
C THR A 298 7.83 0.78 -15.95
N PHE A 299 8.41 0.17 -16.99
CA PHE A 299 9.08 -1.10 -16.94
C PHE A 299 10.60 -0.93 -16.86
N GLU A 300 11.22 -1.75 -16.02
CA GLU A 300 12.66 -1.98 -16.06
C GLU A 300 12.92 -3.19 -16.96
N THR A 301 13.87 -3.06 -17.89
CA THR A 301 14.24 -4.11 -18.84
C THR A 301 15.66 -4.60 -18.62
N ASP A 302 15.92 -5.87 -18.94
CA ASP A 302 17.28 -6.39 -19.04
C ASP A 302 17.97 -5.97 -20.36
N GLU A 303 19.21 -6.42 -20.58
CA GLU A 303 20.00 -6.14 -21.80
C GLU A 303 19.32 -6.62 -23.09
N SER A 304 18.38 -7.56 -23.00
CA SER A 304 17.62 -8.06 -24.16
C SER A 304 16.36 -7.23 -24.46
N GLY A 305 16.08 -6.20 -23.65
CA GLY A 305 14.86 -5.40 -23.72
C GLY A 305 13.65 -6.07 -23.07
N LYS A 306 13.82 -7.24 -22.43
CA LYS A 306 12.73 -7.94 -21.77
C LYS A 306 12.48 -7.32 -20.40
N ALA A 307 11.22 -7.00 -20.11
CA ALA A 307 10.88 -6.44 -18.81
C ALA A 307 11.20 -7.41 -17.66
N VAL A 308 11.90 -6.96 -16.63
CA VAL A 308 12.19 -7.73 -15.41
C VAL A 308 11.39 -7.22 -14.21
N ALA A 309 10.95 -5.97 -14.25
CA ALA A 309 10.07 -5.38 -13.25
C ALA A 309 9.24 -4.24 -13.86
N PHE A 310 8.24 -3.77 -13.12
CA PHE A 310 7.60 -2.48 -13.38
C PHE A 310 7.32 -1.72 -12.08
N ILE A 311 7.27 -0.40 -12.20
CA ILE A 311 6.96 0.56 -11.15
C ILE A 311 5.57 1.11 -11.43
N GLY A 312 4.68 0.99 -10.44
CA GLY A 312 3.32 1.52 -10.56
C GLY A 312 3.27 3.06 -10.47
N PRO A 313 2.11 3.68 -10.78
CA PRO A 313 1.97 5.13 -10.88
C PRO A 313 2.34 5.93 -9.63
N LEU A 314 2.25 5.32 -8.45
CA LEU A 314 2.61 6.02 -7.21
C LEU A 314 4.10 5.90 -6.86
N GLY A 315 4.94 5.23 -7.65
CA GLY A 315 6.38 5.09 -7.37
C GLY A 315 6.75 4.31 -6.10
N THR A 316 5.76 3.82 -5.32
CA THR A 316 5.96 3.16 -4.01
C THR A 316 6.10 1.65 -4.07
N LEU A 317 5.65 1.07 -5.18
CA LEU A 317 5.44 -0.36 -5.33
C LEU A 317 6.04 -0.78 -6.66
N MET A 318 7.07 -1.60 -6.55
CA MET A 318 7.65 -2.32 -7.66
C MET A 318 7.07 -3.73 -7.72
N TYR A 319 6.87 -4.21 -8.94
CA TYR A 319 6.44 -5.56 -9.25
C TYR A 319 7.52 -6.24 -10.08
N GLN A 320 8.10 -7.33 -9.57
CA GLN A 320 9.13 -8.09 -10.26
C GLN A 320 8.51 -9.25 -11.04
N ARG A 321 9.03 -9.56 -12.22
CA ARG A 321 8.54 -10.69 -13.02
C ARG A 321 8.55 -11.97 -12.18
N ALA A 322 7.41 -12.64 -12.13
CA ALA A 322 7.20 -13.79 -11.27
C ALA A 322 8.08 -14.97 -11.73
N PRO A 323 8.86 -15.57 -10.83
CA PRO A 323 9.56 -16.83 -11.11
C PRO A 323 8.56 -17.90 -11.53
N PHE A 324 8.96 -18.78 -12.45
CA PHE A 324 8.08 -19.82 -13.00
C PHE A 324 7.35 -20.63 -11.91
N LEU A 325 8.07 -21.05 -10.87
CA LEU A 325 7.54 -21.85 -9.77
C LEU A 325 6.57 -21.10 -8.84
N LEU A 326 6.52 -19.77 -8.92
CA LEU A 326 5.68 -18.92 -8.08
C LEU A 326 4.48 -18.33 -8.83
N LYS A 327 4.26 -18.74 -10.08
CA LYS A 327 3.07 -18.35 -10.84
C LYS A 327 1.80 -18.90 -10.16
N PRO A 328 0.80 -18.05 -9.84
CA PRO A 328 -0.42 -18.50 -9.15
C PRO A 328 -1.14 -19.66 -9.85
N GLY A 329 -1.17 -19.66 -11.19
CA GLY A 329 -1.77 -20.75 -11.95
C GLY A 329 -1.07 -22.09 -11.73
N LEU A 330 0.27 -22.10 -11.70
CA LEU A 330 1.05 -23.31 -11.43
C LEU A 330 0.87 -23.80 -9.99
N LEU A 331 0.87 -22.87 -9.03
CA LEU A 331 0.58 -23.20 -7.62
C LEU A 331 -0.83 -23.80 -7.46
N THR A 332 -1.81 -23.26 -8.19
CA THR A 332 -3.19 -23.78 -8.21
C THR A 332 -3.24 -25.19 -8.80
N VAL A 333 -2.52 -25.45 -9.89
CA VAL A 333 -2.43 -26.79 -10.49
C VAL A 333 -1.79 -27.79 -9.52
N PHE A 334 -0.67 -27.43 -8.88
CA PHE A 334 -0.03 -28.32 -7.90
C PHE A 334 -0.93 -28.59 -6.69
N PHE A 335 -1.64 -27.57 -6.20
CA PHE A 335 -2.63 -27.75 -5.14
C PHE A 335 -3.75 -28.70 -5.59
N ALA A 336 -4.33 -28.50 -6.77
CA ALA A 336 -5.39 -29.35 -7.31
C ALA A 336 -4.93 -30.81 -7.47
N LEU A 337 -3.75 -31.04 -8.05
CA LEU A 337 -3.18 -32.38 -8.19
C LEU A 337 -2.93 -33.06 -6.84
N THR A 338 -2.47 -32.30 -5.84
CA THR A 338 -2.28 -32.80 -4.46
C THR A 338 -3.60 -33.22 -3.85
N MET A 339 -4.66 -32.41 -4.03
CA MET A 339 -6.00 -32.73 -3.53
C MET A 339 -6.63 -33.92 -4.23
N ILE A 340 -6.46 -34.05 -5.56
CA ILE A 340 -6.90 -35.22 -6.33
C ILE A 340 -6.19 -36.49 -5.84
N ALA A 341 -4.87 -36.44 -5.65
CA ALA A 341 -4.09 -37.57 -5.16
C ALA A 341 -4.49 -37.96 -3.72
N ALA A 342 -4.74 -36.98 -2.85
CA ALA A 342 -5.21 -37.22 -1.49
C ALA A 342 -6.60 -37.87 -1.48
N ALA A 343 -7.54 -37.35 -2.27
CA ALA A 343 -8.88 -37.92 -2.42
C ALA A 343 -8.83 -39.35 -2.99
N ALA A 344 -8.05 -39.58 -4.05
CA ALA A 344 -7.87 -40.90 -4.64
C ALA A 344 -7.27 -41.91 -3.64
N THR A 345 -6.34 -41.47 -2.79
CA THR A 345 -5.75 -42.30 -1.73
C THR A 345 -6.79 -42.69 -0.69
N LEU A 346 -7.62 -41.74 -0.23
CA LEU A 346 -8.67 -41.99 0.76
C LEU A 346 -9.79 -42.90 0.19
N ILE A 347 -10.27 -42.61 -1.02
CA ILE A 347 -11.26 -43.44 -1.73
C ILE A 347 -10.70 -44.85 -2.00
N GLY A 348 -9.43 -44.93 -2.41
CA GLY A 348 -8.71 -46.19 -2.62
C GLY A 348 -8.64 -47.05 -1.36
N ALA A 349 -8.45 -46.44 -0.18
CA ALA A 349 -8.50 -47.17 1.08
C ALA A 349 -9.91 -47.69 1.41
N LEU A 350 -10.95 -46.87 1.20
CA LEU A 350 -12.34 -47.27 1.41
C LEU A 350 -12.75 -48.45 0.52
N THR A 351 -12.35 -48.45 -0.75
CA THR A 351 -12.65 -49.53 -1.72
C THR A 351 -11.87 -50.82 -1.47
N ARG A 352 -10.83 -50.78 -0.63
CA ARG A 352 -10.03 -51.95 -0.22
C ARG A 352 -10.50 -52.55 1.11
N LEU A 353 -11.42 -51.90 1.82
CA LEU A 353 -12.07 -52.46 3.01
C LEU A 353 -12.76 -53.78 2.62
N GLY A 354 -12.35 -54.88 3.26
CA GLY A 354 -12.94 -56.21 3.02
C GLY A 354 -12.24 -57.08 1.97
N ARG A 355 -11.14 -56.62 1.33
CA ARG A 355 -10.33 -57.50 0.47
C ARG A 355 -9.40 -58.37 1.33
N PRO A 356 -9.35 -59.70 1.10
CA PRO A 356 -8.46 -60.60 1.83
C PRO A 356 -7.04 -60.47 1.28
N VAL A 357 -6.33 -59.42 1.68
CA VAL A 357 -4.91 -59.25 1.39
C VAL A 357 -4.19 -59.08 2.71
N ALA A 358 -3.23 -59.95 3.01
CA ALA A 358 -2.36 -59.82 4.17
C ALA A 358 -1.15 -58.94 3.78
N PRO A 359 -1.13 -57.63 4.11
CA PRO A 359 0.00 -56.78 3.75
C PRO A 359 1.24 -57.18 4.55
N THR A 360 2.41 -57.06 3.94
CA THR A 360 3.68 -57.14 4.67
C THR A 360 3.79 -55.97 5.67
N PRO A 361 4.64 -56.07 6.71
CA PRO A 361 4.85 -54.98 7.65
C PRO A 361 5.21 -53.64 6.99
N CYS A 362 6.04 -53.67 5.93
CA CYS A 362 6.42 -52.49 5.16
C CYS A 362 5.21 -51.87 4.41
N GLN A 363 4.40 -52.70 3.75
CA GLN A 363 3.19 -52.25 3.04
C GLN A 363 2.16 -51.63 4.00
N ARG A 364 2.04 -52.18 5.22
CA ARG A 364 1.17 -51.64 6.26
C ARG A 364 1.61 -50.23 6.68
N TRP A 365 2.90 -50.03 6.95
CA TRP A 365 3.44 -48.71 7.32
C TRP A 365 3.33 -47.70 6.18
N ALA A 366 3.64 -48.10 4.94
CA ALA A 366 3.46 -47.24 3.77
C ALA A 366 2.00 -46.79 3.59
N SER A 367 1.05 -47.69 3.80
CA SER A 367 -0.39 -47.39 3.73
C SER A 367 -0.82 -46.40 4.81
N ILE A 368 -0.36 -46.60 6.06
CA ILE A 368 -0.65 -45.68 7.17
C ILE A 368 -0.06 -44.30 6.89
N ALA A 369 1.20 -44.21 6.46
CA ALA A 369 1.85 -42.95 6.14
C ALA A 369 1.16 -42.22 4.99
N SER A 370 0.77 -42.93 3.93
CA SER A 370 0.05 -42.37 2.79
C SER A 370 -1.33 -41.84 3.18
N LEU A 371 -2.10 -42.59 3.98
CA LEU A 371 -3.41 -42.17 4.47
C LEU A 371 -3.31 -41.00 5.44
N ALA A 372 -2.33 -41.02 6.35
CA ALA A 372 -2.06 -39.90 7.25
C ALA A 372 -1.72 -38.64 6.47
N THR A 373 -0.84 -38.74 5.47
CA THR A 373 -0.46 -37.63 4.59
C THR A 373 -1.66 -37.09 3.82
N ALA A 374 -2.46 -37.97 3.21
CA ALA A 374 -3.67 -37.57 2.48
C ALA A 374 -4.70 -36.89 3.39
N GLY A 375 -4.93 -37.44 4.59
CA GLY A 375 -5.81 -36.85 5.60
C GLY A 375 -5.31 -35.48 6.08
N LEU A 376 -4.01 -35.32 6.29
CA LEU A 376 -3.39 -34.04 6.66
C LEU A 376 -3.53 -32.98 5.55
N TRP A 377 -3.38 -33.36 4.28
CA TRP A 377 -3.60 -32.43 3.16
C TRP A 377 -5.05 -31.95 3.10
N VAL A 378 -6.02 -32.87 3.22
CA VAL A 378 -7.44 -32.51 3.23
C VAL A 378 -7.77 -31.62 4.42
N LEU A 379 -7.31 -31.98 5.62
CA LEU A 379 -7.51 -31.18 6.82
C LEU A 379 -6.89 -29.78 6.66
N SER A 380 -5.67 -29.69 6.12
CA SER A 380 -4.99 -28.42 5.87
C SER A 380 -5.76 -27.54 4.88
N ALA A 381 -6.27 -28.12 3.79
CA ALA A 381 -7.10 -27.41 2.82
C ALA A 381 -8.40 -26.90 3.45
N VAL A 382 -9.08 -27.72 4.25
CA VAL A 382 -10.30 -27.31 4.96
C VAL A 382 -10.00 -26.18 5.95
N MET A 383 -8.95 -26.32 6.76
CA MET A 383 -8.54 -25.28 7.70
C MET A 383 -8.17 -23.97 6.99
N PHE A 384 -7.49 -24.05 5.84
CA PHE A 384 -7.17 -22.88 5.03
C PHE A 384 -8.42 -22.21 4.48
N LEU A 385 -9.38 -22.97 3.96
CA LEU A 385 -10.65 -22.43 3.44
C LEU A 385 -11.49 -21.78 4.54
N LEU A 386 -11.58 -22.40 5.72
CA LEU A 386 -12.25 -21.82 6.88
C LEU A 386 -11.57 -20.52 7.33
N TRP A 387 -10.23 -20.50 7.37
CA TRP A 387 -9.48 -19.29 7.67
C TRP A 387 -9.70 -18.21 6.62
N ALA A 388 -9.64 -18.54 5.32
CA ALA A 388 -9.81 -17.59 4.22
C ALA A 388 -11.21 -16.98 4.20
N GLN A 389 -12.25 -17.77 4.51
CA GLN A 389 -13.61 -17.26 4.66
C GLN A 389 -13.72 -16.28 5.83
N GLY A 390 -13.13 -16.62 7.00
CA GLY A 390 -13.12 -15.73 8.16
C GLY A 390 -12.22 -14.50 8.03
N ALA A 391 -11.17 -14.56 7.20
CA ALA A 391 -10.24 -13.45 6.99
C ALA A 391 -10.86 -12.28 6.22
N SER A 392 -11.98 -12.50 5.51
CA SER A 392 -12.77 -11.43 4.90
C SER A 392 -13.49 -10.55 5.93
N ASP A 393 -13.60 -11.02 7.18
CA ASP A 393 -14.22 -10.31 8.30
C ASP A 393 -13.14 -9.56 9.09
N SER A 394 -12.63 -8.48 8.50
CA SER A 394 -11.56 -7.63 9.05
C SER A 394 -11.91 -6.92 10.36
N GLU A 395 -13.16 -7.01 10.83
CA GLU A 395 -13.63 -6.42 12.10
C GLU A 395 -12.98 -7.07 13.34
N GLY A 396 -12.51 -8.32 13.26
CA GLY A 396 -12.06 -9.09 14.44
C GLY A 396 -10.62 -8.85 14.89
N LEU A 397 -9.75 -8.30 14.05
CA LEU A 397 -8.30 -8.28 14.32
C LEU A 397 -7.81 -7.06 15.12
N CYS A 398 -8.54 -5.95 15.12
CA CYS A 398 -8.15 -4.73 15.83
C CYS A 398 -9.10 -4.28 16.95
N MET A 399 -10.28 -4.87 17.11
CA MET A 399 -11.36 -4.26 17.93
C MET A 399 -11.77 -5.02 19.20
N THR A 400 -11.19 -6.17 19.54
CA THR A 400 -11.49 -6.83 20.83
C THR A 400 -10.55 -6.39 21.94
N GLY A 401 -10.49 -5.09 22.18
CA GLY A 401 -9.92 -4.48 23.38
C GLY A 401 -10.95 -4.26 24.49
N ARG A 402 -11.88 -5.20 24.74
CA ARG A 402 -12.94 -5.04 25.76
C ARG A 402 -12.47 -5.26 27.21
N THR A 403 -11.19 -5.55 27.45
CA THR A 403 -10.68 -5.83 28.82
C THR A 403 -9.34 -5.16 29.16
N GLY A 404 -8.92 -4.10 28.47
CA GLY A 404 -7.71 -3.33 28.86
C GLY A 404 -6.40 -4.14 28.90
N ARG A 405 -6.35 -5.32 28.27
CA ARG A 405 -5.13 -6.11 28.09
C ARG A 405 -5.09 -6.61 26.65
N CYS A 406 -4.14 -6.12 25.86
CA CYS A 406 -3.73 -6.79 24.62
C CYS A 406 -3.14 -8.16 25.00
N ARG A 407 -3.97 -9.20 25.03
CA ARG A 407 -3.48 -10.58 25.04
C ARG A 407 -3.17 -10.97 23.60
N TRP A 408 -1.90 -10.78 23.22
CA TRP A 408 -1.35 -11.51 22.08
C TRP A 408 -1.61 -13.01 22.26
N PRO A 409 -2.03 -13.74 21.21
CA PRO A 409 -2.15 -15.19 21.29
C PRO A 409 -0.81 -15.80 21.75
N PRO A 410 -0.79 -16.86 22.57
CA PRO A 410 0.40 -17.33 23.29
C PRO A 410 1.60 -17.75 22.42
N ARG A 411 1.45 -17.77 21.08
CA ARG A 411 2.46 -18.23 20.13
C ARG A 411 3.34 -17.12 19.53
N TRP A 412 3.10 -15.85 19.86
CA TRP A 412 3.91 -14.72 19.37
C TRP A 412 4.97 -14.21 20.37
N ARG A 413 5.14 -14.89 21.52
CA ARG A 413 6.14 -14.52 22.55
C ARG A 413 7.58 -14.96 22.25
N CYS A 414 7.86 -15.59 21.11
CA CYS A 414 9.17 -16.18 20.83
C CYS A 414 10.08 -15.41 19.85
N TRP A 415 9.77 -14.16 19.49
CA TRP A 415 10.56 -13.41 18.49
C TRP A 415 11.00 -11.99 18.90
N LEU A 416 11.13 -11.74 20.20
CA LEU A 416 11.93 -10.62 20.69
C LEU A 416 13.10 -11.20 21.49
N PRO A 417 14.35 -11.14 20.99
CA PRO A 417 15.49 -11.30 21.88
C PRO A 417 15.39 -10.19 22.91
N SER A 418 15.38 -10.54 24.18
CA SER A 418 15.63 -9.61 25.28
C SER A 418 17.06 -9.07 25.15
N ALA A 419 17.27 -8.10 24.27
CA ALA A 419 18.54 -7.40 24.17
C ALA A 419 18.57 -6.32 25.26
N ARG A 420 19.10 -6.69 26.43
CA ARG A 420 19.66 -5.71 27.36
C ARG A 420 20.91 -5.16 26.70
N TRP A 421 20.82 -3.99 26.09
CA TRP A 421 21.99 -3.23 25.68
C TRP A 421 22.45 -2.41 26.89
N SER A 422 23.45 -2.92 27.60
CA SER A 422 24.30 -2.10 28.46
C SER A 422 25.48 -1.63 27.62
N TRP A 423 25.60 -0.32 27.38
CA TRP A 423 26.84 0.27 26.87
C TRP A 423 27.58 0.94 28.02
N PRO A 424 28.91 0.74 28.14
CA PRO A 424 29.72 1.46 29.10
C PRO A 424 29.85 2.94 28.68
N VAL A 425 29.99 3.77 29.71
CA VAL A 425 30.04 5.24 29.75
C VAL A 425 30.84 5.88 28.63
#